data_AF-A0A966Y6X0-F1
#
_entry.id   AF-A0A966Y6X0-F1
#
_cell.length_a   1.000
_cell.length_b   1.000
_cell.length_c   1.000
_cell.angle_alpha   90.00
_cell.angle_beta   90.00
_cell.angle_gamma   90.00
#
_symmetry.space_group_name_H-M   'P 1'
#
loop_
_entity.id
_entity.type
_entity.pdbx_description
1 polymer ?
#
loop_
_entity_poly.entity_id
_entity_poly.type
_entity_poly.pdbx_seq_one_letter_code
_entity_poly.pdbx_strand_id
1 'polypeptide(L)' 'MARRRRIGEFELIARYLAPLARTFPGAGGLESDNAFLPADGRHDTAVKTDTIVSGVHFLHDESPERV' A
#
# COMPACT_ATOMS: atom_id res chain seq x y z
N MET A 1 -16.78 -15.78 24.11
CA MET A 1 -15.70 -14.77 23.92
C MET A 1 -16.10 -13.88 22.75
N ALA A 2 -16.28 -12.57 22.95
CA ALA A 2 -16.62 -11.67 21.85
C ALA A 2 -15.45 -11.62 20.85
N ARG A 3 -15.73 -11.83 19.56
CA ARG A 3 -14.72 -11.76 18.49
C ARG A 3 -14.12 -10.35 18.51
N ARG A 4 -12.82 -10.25 18.83
CA ARG A 4 -12.08 -8.99 18.75
C ARG A 4 -12.28 -8.40 17.35
N ARG A 5 -12.78 -7.17 17.26
CA ARG A 5 -12.93 -6.48 15.99
C ARG A 5 -11.54 -6.38 15.35
N ARG A 6 -11.40 -6.89 14.12
CA ARG A 6 -10.18 -6.69 13.34
C ARG A 6 -10.08 -5.20 12.98
N ILE A 7 -8.89 -4.64 13.16
CA ILE A 7 -8.57 -3.28 12.72
C ILE A 7 -8.78 -3.19 11.20
N GLY A 8 -9.41 -2.12 10.73
CA GLY A 8 -9.58 -1.87 9.31
C GLY A 8 -8.25 -1.44 8.67
N GLU A 9 -8.16 -1.54 7.34
CA GLU A 9 -6.95 -1.18 6.60
C GLU A 9 -6.52 0.27 6.84
N PHE A 10 -7.41 1.24 6.66
CA PHE A 10 -7.10 2.65 6.87
C PHE A 10 -6.68 2.95 8.33
N GLU A 11 -7.31 2.28 9.30
CA GLU A 11 -6.93 2.42 10.71
C GLU A 11 -5.54 1.83 10.97
N LEU A 12 -5.21 0.71 10.33
CA LEU A 12 -3.88 0.10 10.40
C LEU A 12 -2.82 1.02 9.78
N ILE A 13 -3.06 1.56 8.58
CA ILE A 13 -2.15 2.49 7.89
C ILE A 13 -1.91 3.71 8.77
N ALA A 14 -2.97 4.40 9.19
CA ALA A 14 -2.86 5.62 9.99
C ALA A 14 -2.16 5.38 11.33
N ARG A 15 -2.43 4.24 11.97
CA ARG A 15 -1.88 3.92 13.31
C ARG A 15 -0.44 3.44 13.28
N TYR A 16 -0.07 2.63 12.28
CA TYR A 16 1.21 1.91 12.30
C TYR A 16 2.14 2.29 11.16
N LEU A 17 1.65 2.60 9.96
CA LEU A 17 2.50 2.83 8.78
C LEU A 17 2.78 4.32 8.53
N ALA A 18 1.76 5.17 8.55
CA ALA A 18 1.92 6.61 8.35
C ALA A 18 2.96 7.23 9.32
N PRO A 19 3.05 6.79 10.60
CA PRO A 19 4.12 7.24 11.49
C PRO A 19 5.54 7.02 11.00
N LEU A 20 5.78 5.89 10.34
CA LEU A 20 7.11 5.48 9.87
C LEU A 20 7.52 6.28 8.62
N ALA A 21 6.54 6.73 7.83
CA ALA A 21 6.77 7.51 6.61
C ALA A 21 6.90 9.03 6.87
N ARG A 22 6.67 9.51 8.11
CA ARG A 22 6.57 10.95 8.41
C ARG A 22 7.79 11.79 8.02
N THR A 23 8.98 11.20 8.02
CA THR A 23 10.22 11.92 7.68
C THR A 23 10.48 11.98 6.17
N PHE A 24 9.60 11.40 5.35
CA PHE A 24 9.72 11.42 3.89
C PHE A 24 8.52 12.16 3.27
N PRO A 25 8.67 13.45 2.92
CA PRO A 25 7.58 14.26 2.37
C PRO A 25 6.92 13.65 1.13
N GLY A 26 7.71 12.98 0.28
CA GLY A 26 7.24 12.31 -0.92
C GLY A 26 6.25 11.16 -0.67
N ALA A 27 6.11 10.66 0.56
CA ALA A 27 5.10 9.66 0.90
C ALA A 27 3.68 10.23 1.05
N GLY A 28 3.50 11.56 1.07
CA GLY A 28 2.18 12.18 1.18
C GLY A 28 1.38 11.74 2.42
N GLY A 29 2.06 11.43 3.52
CA GLY A 29 1.44 10.93 4.74
C GLY A 29 0.78 9.54 4.64
N LEU A 30 1.01 8.81 3.55
CA LEU A 30 0.25 7.62 3.15
C LEU A 30 -1.25 7.89 2.95
N GLU A 31 -1.61 9.11 2.59
CA GLU A 31 -2.96 9.50 2.17
C GLU A 31 -3.08 9.58 0.63
N SER A 32 -1.96 9.37 -0.07
CA SER A 32 -1.89 9.25 -1.53
C SER A 32 -1.67 7.80 -1.94
N ASP A 33 -2.16 7.44 -3.13
CA ASP A 33 -1.94 6.11 -3.72
C ASP A 33 -0.48 5.85 -4.12
N ASN A 34 0.34 6.91 -4.24
CA ASN A 34 1.73 6.82 -4.68
C ASN A 34 2.65 7.63 -3.76
N ALA A 35 3.89 7.17 -3.65
CA ALA A 35 5.00 7.97 -3.16
C ALA A 35 5.78 8.57 -4.35
N PHE A 36 6.36 9.75 -4.15
CA PHE A 36 7.18 10.43 -5.15
C PHE A 36 8.63 10.52 -4.69
N LEU A 37 9.55 9.97 -5.47
CA LEU A 37 10.99 10.09 -5.26
C LEU A 37 11.57 11.08 -6.26
N PRO A 38 12.44 12.00 -5.83
CA PRO A 38 13.15 12.89 -6.74
C PRO A 38 13.91 12.09 -7.80
N ALA A 39 13.77 12.47 -9.08
CA ALA A 39 14.47 11.83 -10.18
C ALA A 39 15.38 12.83 -10.92
N ASP A 40 14.81 13.63 -11.82
CA ASP A 40 15.55 14.67 -12.55
C ASP A 40 14.96 16.06 -12.29
N GLY A 41 15.58 17.10 -12.87
CA GLY A 41 15.15 18.49 -12.65
C GLY A 41 13.76 18.86 -13.20
N ARG A 42 13.05 17.92 -13.84
CA ARG A 42 11.73 18.12 -14.45
C ARG A 42 10.70 17.06 -14.00
N HIS A 43 11.12 15.97 -13.38
CA HIS A 43 10.26 14.84 -13.06
C HIS A 43 10.60 14.18 -11.72
N ASP A 44 9.56 13.66 -11.09
CA ASP A 44 9.66 12.71 -9.98
C ASP A 44 9.32 11.29 -10.45
N THR A 45 9.89 10.29 -9.78
CA THR A 45 9.49 8.89 -9.93
C THR A 45 8.32 8.60 -9.01
N ALA A 46 7.16 8.25 -9.58
CA ALA A 46 6.04 7.72 -8.81
C ALA A 46 6.26 6.23 -8.51
N VAL A 47 6.09 5.85 -7.25
CA VAL A 47 6.23 4.46 -6.77
C VAL A 47 5.00 4.03 -5.99
N LYS A 48 4.50 2.86 -6.32
CA LYS A 48 3.43 2.14 -5.61
C LYS A 48 3.75 0.65 -5.61
N THR A 49 3.22 -0.06 -4.63
CA THR A 49 3.22 -1.53 -4.62
C THR A 49 1.86 -2.03 -4.16
N ASP A 50 1.42 -3.13 -4.75
CA ASP A 50 0.23 -3.87 -4.33
C ASP A 50 0.64 -5.33 -4.11
N THR A 51 -0.02 -6.02 -3.17
CA THR A 51 0.20 -7.45 -2.92
C THR A 51 -0.98 -8.24 -3.45
N ILE A 52 -0.70 -9.24 -4.26
CA ILE A 52 -1.70 -10.16 -4.83
C ILE A 52 -1.55 -11.53 -4.16
N VAL A 53 -2.67 -12.13 -3.76
CA VAL A 53 -2.74 -13.37 -2.95
C VAL A 53 -3.75 -14.32 -3.55
N SER A 54 -3.36 -15.58 -3.78
CA SER A 54 -4.23 -16.65 -4.28
C SER A 54 -5.39 -16.93 -3.33
N GLY A 55 -6.60 -17.12 -3.87
CA GLY A 55 -7.84 -17.28 -3.11
C GLY A 55 -8.42 -15.98 -2.54
N VAL A 56 -7.74 -14.84 -2.74
CA VAL A 56 -8.23 -13.50 -2.37
C VAL A 56 -8.39 -12.63 -3.61
N HIS A 57 -7.32 -12.50 -4.39
CA HIS A 57 -7.24 -11.62 -5.56
C HIS A 57 -7.42 -12.38 -6.87
N PHE A 58 -7.10 -13.68 -6.90
CA PHE A 58 -7.30 -14.58 -8.04
C PHE A 58 -7.64 -16.00 -7.56
N LEU A 59 -8.21 -16.84 -8.43
CA LEU A 59 -8.59 -18.22 -8.11
C LEU A 59 -7.35 -19.12 -7.95
N HIS A 60 -7.46 -20.21 -7.17
CA HIS A 60 -6.31 -21.09 -6.90
C HIS A 60 -5.72 -21.76 -8.15
N ASP A 61 -6.55 -21.98 -9.17
CA ASP A 61 -6.23 -22.65 -10.43
C ASP A 61 -6.20 -21.69 -11.63
N GLU A 62 -6.17 -20.37 -11.40
CA GLU A 62 -6.05 -19.39 -12.47
C GLU A 62 -4.72 -19.53 -13.21
N SER A 63 -4.73 -19.32 -14.52
CA SER A 63 -3.50 -19.40 -15.31
C SER A 63 -2.58 -18.21 -15.00
N PRO A 64 -1.24 -18.38 -15.00
CA PRO A 64 -0.33 -17.30 -14.63
C PRO A 64 -0.45 -16.03 -15.48
N GLU A 65 -0.87 -16.14 -16.74
CA GLU A 65 -1.07 -15.00 -17.64
C GLU A 65 -2.28 -14.14 -17.27
N ARG A 66 -3.13 -14.62 -16.36
CA ARG A 66 -4.38 -13.98 -15.93
C ARG A 66 -4.35 -13.54 -14.47
N VAL A 67 -3.24 -13.77 -13.78
CA VAL A 67 -2.94 -13.23 -12.44
C VAL A 67 -2.24 -11.89 -12.59
#